data_AF-A0A8X6TQ72-F1
#
_entry.id   AF-A0A8X6TQ72-F1
#
_cell.length_a   1.000
_cell.length_b   1.000
_cell.length_c   1.000
_cell.angle_alpha   90.00
_cell.angle_beta   90.00
_cell.angle_gamma   90.00
#
_symmetry.space_group_name_H-M   'P 1'
#
loop_
_entity.id
_entity.type
_entity.pdbx_description
1 polymer ?
#
loop_
_entity_poly.entity_id
_entity_poly.type
_entity_poly.pdbx_seq_one_letter_code
_entity_poly.pdbx_strand_id
1 'polypeptide(L)' 'MASVSYHIANLLEKMTSSDKDFRFMATNDLMVELQKDSIKLDDDSERK' A
#
# COMPACT_ATOMS: atom_id res chain seq x y z
N MET A 1 3.39 -4.97 12.99
CA MET A 1 3.54 -3.86 12.02
C MET A 1 4.26 -4.31 10.74
N ALA A 2 5.32 -5.14 10.80
CA ALA A 2 6.03 -5.60 9.60
C ALA A 2 5.15 -6.25 8.51
N SER A 3 4.15 -7.05 8.88
CA SER A 3 3.30 -7.76 7.89
C SER A 3 2.47 -6.84 6.99
N VAL A 4 2.02 -5.68 7.47
CA VAL A 4 1.22 -4.73 6.69
C VAL A 4 2.11 -3.96 5.72
N SER A 5 3.32 -3.59 6.17
CA SER A 5 4.33 -2.93 5.35
C SER A 5 4.69 -3.77 4.11
N TYR A 6 4.85 -5.08 4.26
CA TYR A 6 5.09 -5.98 3.12
C TYR A 6 3.88 -6.12 2.18
N HIS A 7 2.66 -6.02 2.71
CA HIS A 7 1.45 -6.08 1.88
C HIS A 7 1.32 -4.86 0.98
N ILE A 8 1.50 -3.65 1.53
CA ILE A 8 1.43 -2.40 0.76
C ILE A 8 2.56 -2.34 -0.28
N ALA A 9 3.78 -2.75 0.08
CA ALA A 9 4.90 -2.81 -0.87
C ALA A 9 4.57 -3.68 -2.10
N ASN A 10 3.96 -4.85 -1.89
CA ASN A 10 3.54 -5.74 -2.97
C ASN A 10 2.43 -5.13 -3.85
N LEU A 11 1.49 -4.38 -3.26
CA LEU A 11 0.48 -3.65 -4.04
C LEU A 11 1.12 -2.56 -4.91
N LEU A 12 2.08 -1.82 -4.37
CA LEU A 12 2.81 -0.77 -5.10
C LEU A 12 3.59 -1.33 -6.30
N GLU A 13 4.24 -2.49 -6.15
CA GLU A 13 4.91 -3.17 -7.26
C GLU A 13 3.92 -3.54 -8.37
N LYS A 14 2.76 -4.11 -8.01
CA LYS A 14 1.71 -4.51 -8.97
C LYS A 14 1.07 -3.33 -9.69
N MET A 15 1.04 -2.14 -9.10
CA MET A 15 0.56 -0.91 -9.77
C MET A 15 1.44 -0.49 -10.95
N THR A 16 2.67 -1.00 -11.05
CA THR A 16 3.57 -0.76 -12.19
C THR A 16 3.45 -1.80 -13.31
N SER A 17 2.60 -2.83 -13.12
CA SER A 17 2.36 -3.88 -14.12
C SER A 17 1.93 -3.28 -15.47
N SER A 18 2.35 -3.89 -16.58
CA SER A 18 1.87 -3.54 -17.92
C SER A 18 0.40 -3.89 -18.14
N ASP A 19 -0.13 -4.84 -17.36
CA ASP A 19 -1.52 -5.28 -17.43
C ASP A 19 -2.45 -4.31 -16.68
N LYS A 20 -3.45 -3.78 -17.41
CA LYS A 20 -4.41 -2.80 -16.90
C LYS A 20 -5.25 -3.34 -15.76
N ASP A 21 -5.67 -4.60 -15.83
CA ASP A 21 -6.58 -5.18 -14.86
C ASP A 21 -5.82 -5.47 -13.55
N PHE A 22 -4.56 -5.89 -13.64
CA PHE A 22 -3.68 -5.98 -12.47
C PHE A 22 -3.45 -4.62 -11.80
N ARG A 23 -3.19 -3.57 -12.58
CA ARG A 23 -3.04 -2.22 -12.01
C ARG A 23 -4.32 -1.74 -11.32
N PHE A 24 -5.47 -1.97 -11.95
CA PHE A 24 -6.77 -1.59 -11.39
C PHE A 24 -7.05 -2.31 -10.07
N MET A 25 -6.86 -3.64 -10.03
CA MET A 25 -7.00 -4.42 -8.81
C MET A 25 -6.04 -3.94 -7.71
N ALA A 26 -4.75 -3.76 -8.03
CA ALA A 26 -3.76 -3.31 -7.06
C ALA A 26 -4.06 -1.91 -6.51
N THR A 27 -4.57 -0.99 -7.34
CA THR A 27 -4.95 0.36 -6.91
C THR A 27 -6.18 0.33 -6.01
N ASN A 28 -7.17 -0.50 -6.34
CA ASN A 28 -8.38 -0.66 -5.53
C ASN A 28 -8.06 -1.26 -4.16
N ASP A 29 -7.26 -2.32 -4.12
CA ASP A 29 -6.85 -2.98 -2.88
C ASP A 29 -6.01 -2.03 -2.01
N LEU A 30 -5.12 -1.23 -2.61
CA LEU A 30 -4.36 -0.21 -1.89
C LEU A 30 -5.28 0.83 -1.24
N MET A 31 -6.28 1.31 -1.97
CA MET A 31 -7.25 2.28 -1.42
C MET A 31 -8.00 1.71 -0.23
N VAL A 32 -8.42 0.44 -0.30
CA VAL A 32 -9.08 -0.26 0.81
C VAL A 32 -8.14 -0.41 2.01
N GLU A 33 -6.86 -0.75 1.78
CA GLU A 33 -5.89 -0.89 2.87
C GLU A 33 -5.60 0.45 3.55
N LEU A 34 -5.51 1.54 2.79
CA LEU A 34 -5.33 2.90 3.29
C LEU A 34 -6.52 3.41 4.11
N GLN A 35 -7.73 2.91 3.83
CA GLN A 35 -8.93 3.23 4.62
C GLN A 35 -8.98 2.49 5.96
N LYS A 36 -8.12 1.48 6.18
CA LYS A 36 -8.01 0.84 7.48
C LYS A 36 -7.18 1.74 8.41
N ASP A 37 -7.74 2.07 9.57
CA ASP A 37 -7.07 2.83 10.66
C ASP A 37 -5.81 2.13 11.25
N SER A 38 -5.38 1.03 10.65
CA SER A 38 -4.20 0.27 11.03
C SER A 38 -2.88 0.86 10.51
N ILE A 39 -2.93 1.77 9.53
CA ILE A 39 -1.73 2.44 9.04
C ILE A 39 -1.44 3.61 9.95
N LYS A 40 -0.40 3.46 10.77
CA LYS A 40 0.16 4.53 11.57
C LYS A 40 1.39 5.06 10.86
N LEU A 41 1.46 6.38 10.73
CA LEU A 41 2.71 7.04 10.36
C LEU A 41 3.72 6.73 11.46
N ASP A 42 4.94 6.41 11.04
CA ASP A 42 6.05 6.23 11.96
C ASP A 42 6.42 7.61 12.51
N ASP A 43 6.24 7.85 13.81
CA ASP A 43 6.48 9.15 14.46
C ASP A 43 7.93 9.64 14.23
N ASP A 44 8.86 8.72 13.96
CA ASP A 44 10.26 9.03 13.62
C ASP A 44 10.42 9.64 12.23
N SER A 45 9.49 9.40 11.30
CA SER A 45 9.50 9.97 9.96
C SER A 45 8.94 11.39 9.89
N GLU A 46 8.11 11.80 10.85
CA GLU A 46 7.51 13.15 10.91
C GLU A 46 8.44 14.23 11.50
N ARG A 47 9.51 13.85 12.20
CA ARG A 47 10.40 14.79 12.91
C ARG A 47 11.61 15.29 12.09
N LYS A 48 11.56 15.22 10.76
CA LYS A 48 12.60 15.82 9.90
C LYS A 48 12.29 17.26 9.51
#